data_AF-A0A1A8P3G1-F1
#
_entry.id   AF-A0A1A8P3G1-F1
#
_cell.length_a   1.000
_cell.length_b   1.000
_cell.length_c   1.000
_cell.angle_alpha   90.00
_cell.angle_beta   90.00
_cell.angle_gamma   90.00
#
_symmetry.space_group_name_H-M   'P 1'
#
loop_
_entity.id
_entity.type
_entity.pdbx_description
1 polymer ?
#
loop_
_entity_poly.entity_id
_entity_poly.type
_entity_poly.pdbx_seq_one_letter_code
_entity_poly.pdbx_strand_id
1 'polypeptide(L)' 'MSLLPTASRLFRSAPKTRLVPVANVTSKPAKEVLSAGEQVIAMTTLFVTILGPSGWILAHLEDYKHKKE' A
#
# COMPACT_ATOMS: atom_id res chain seq x y z
N MET A 1 47.18 17.28 4.38
CA MET A 1 45.82 17.20 3.80
C MET A 1 44.97 16.33 4.71
N SER A 2 44.34 16.92 5.73
CA SER A 2 43.53 16.22 6.74
C SER A 2 42.05 16.52 6.49
N LEU A 3 41.38 15.69 5.69
CA LEU A 3 39.96 15.84 5.33
C LEU A 3 39.00 15.13 6.31
N LEU A 4 39.52 14.47 7.34
CA LEU A 4 38.73 13.65 8.25
C LEU A 4 37.85 14.40 9.28
N PRO A 5 38.15 15.62 9.77
CA PRO A 5 37.35 16.18 10.86
C PRO A 5 36.00 16.74 10.39
N THR A 6 35.86 17.11 9.11
CA THR A 6 34.61 17.69 8.57
C THR A 6 33.50 16.66 8.42
N ALA A 7 33.82 15.45 7.92
CA ALA A 7 32.83 14.38 7.78
C ALA A 7 32.29 13.89 9.14
N SER A 8 33.14 13.89 10.18
CA SER A 8 32.77 13.44 11.53
C SER A 8 31.76 14.36 12.24
N ARG A 9 31.64 15.62 11.81
CA ARG A 9 30.69 16.59 12.40
C ARG A 9 29.26 16.40 11.90
N LEU A 10 29.08 15.90 10.67
CA LEU A 10 27.77 15.57 10.12
C LEU A 10 27.15 14.37 10.83
N PHE A 11 27.95 13.36 11.19
CA PHE A 11 27.51 12.21 11.99
C PHE A 11 27.21 12.54 13.45
N ARG A 12 27.69 13.69 13.97
CA ARG A 12 27.45 14.11 15.35
C ARG A 12 26.14 14.88 15.53
N SER A 13 25.43 15.16 14.44
CA SER A 13 24.03 15.59 14.48
C SER A 13 23.18 14.39 14.89
N ALA A 14 23.10 14.14 16.21
CA ALA A 14 22.08 13.26 16.75
C ALA A 14 20.72 13.73 16.20
N PRO A 15 19.90 12.85 15.59
CA PRO A 15 18.57 13.23 15.19
C PRO A 15 17.87 13.67 16.47
N LYS A 16 17.62 14.98 16.62
CA LYS A 16 16.76 15.46 17.70
C LYS A 16 15.43 14.77 17.48
N THR A 17 15.12 13.78 18.31
CA THR A 17 13.84 13.08 18.30
C THR A 17 12.80 14.16 18.43
N ARG A 18 12.12 14.46 17.32
CA ARG A 18 11.03 15.42 17.33
C ARG A 18 10.00 14.78 18.25
N LEU A 19 9.81 15.34 19.45
CA LEU A 19 8.72 14.96 20.35
C LEU A 19 7.42 15.40 19.68
N VAL A 20 7.03 14.68 18.63
CA VAL A 20 5.72 14.82 18.01
C VAL A 20 4.73 14.30 19.06
N PRO A 21 3.64 15.01 19.35
CA PRO A 21 2.57 14.48 20.18
C PRO A 21 2.12 13.14 19.59
N VAL A 22 2.48 12.04 20.26
CA VAL A 22 1.98 10.73 19.89
C VAL A 22 0.59 10.68 20.48
N ALA A 23 -0.43 10.71 19.64
CA ALA A 23 -1.78 10.42 20.10
C ALA A 23 -1.73 8.98 20.67
N ASN A 24 -2.03 8.82 21.96
CA ASN A 24 -2.10 7.51 22.63
C ASN A 24 -3.32 6.72 22.12
N VAL A 25 -3.35 6.43 20.82
CA VAL A 25 -4.40 5.67 20.16
C VAL A 25 -4.04 4.20 20.32
N THR A 26 -4.70 3.58 21.29
CA THR A 26 -4.67 2.13 21.48
C THR A 26 -5.99 1.53 21.00
N SER A 27 -5.93 0.39 20.33
CA SER A 27 -7.12 -0.36 19.92
C SER A 27 -7.37 -1.51 20.89
N LYS A 28 -8.65 -1.81 21.11
CA LYS A 28 -9.04 -3.06 21.75
C LYS A 28 -8.78 -4.21 20.76
N PRO A 29 -8.55 -5.45 21.24
CA PRO A 29 -8.47 -6.62 20.37
C PRO A 29 -9.68 -6.70 19.43
N ALA A 30 -9.48 -7.31 18.26
CA ALA A 30 -10.55 -7.50 17.30
C ALA A 30 -11.72 -8.25 17.96
N LYS A 31 -12.95 -7.76 17.77
CA LYS A 31 -14.15 -8.44 18.25
C LYS A 31 -14.32 -9.79 17.57
N GLU A 32 -14.01 -9.82 16.28
CA GLU A 32 -13.97 -11.03 15.45
C GLU A 32 -12.60 -11.07 14.77
N VAL A 33 -11.85 -12.15 15.00
CA VAL A 33 -10.52 -12.31 14.43
C VAL A 33 -10.67 -12.92 13.05
N LEU A 34 -10.40 -12.13 12.02
CA LEU A 34 -10.37 -12.64 10.65
C LEU A 34 -9.15 -13.54 10.47
N SER A 35 -9.39 -14.76 10.03
CA SER A 35 -8.32 -15.67 9.61
C SER A 35 -7.68 -15.17 8.31
N ALA A 36 -6.45 -15.61 8.05
CA ALA A 36 -5.77 -15.30 6.79
C ALA A 36 -6.58 -15.78 5.57
N GLY A 37 -7.31 -16.90 5.70
CA GLY A 37 -8.15 -17.42 4.62
C GLY A 37 -9.31 -16.49 4.28
N GLU A 38 -10.04 -15.98 5.29
CA GLU A 38 -11.14 -15.04 5.08
C GLU A 38 -10.65 -13.72 4.47
N GLN A 39 -9.50 -13.23 4.92
CA GLN A 39 -8.91 -12.01 4.37
C GLN A 39 -8.50 -12.18 2.91
N VAL A 40 -7.91 -13.32 2.54
CA VAL A 40 -7.55 -13.63 1.15
C VAL A 40 -8.80 -13.67 0.28
N ILE A 41 -9.87 -14.35 0.73
CA ILE A 41 -11.13 -14.41 -0.01
C ILE A 41 -11.67 -13.00 -0.24
N ALA A 42 -11.79 -12.19 0.83
CA ALA A 42 -12.32 -10.82 0.72
C ALA A 42 -11.48 -9.96 -0.24
N MET A 43 -10.16 -10.05 -0.15
CA MET A 43 -9.24 -9.30 -1.01
C MET A 43 -9.39 -9.72 -2.47
N THR A 44 -9.36 -11.03 -2.74
CA THR A 44 -9.54 -11.55 -4.10
C THR A 44 -10.90 -11.19 -4.68
N THR A 45 -11.98 -11.29 -3.89
CA THR A 45 -13.32 -10.90 -4.33
C THR A 45 -13.36 -9.42 -4.72
N LEU A 46 -12.76 -8.53 -3.94
CA LEU A 46 -12.68 -7.11 -4.26
C LEU A 46 -12.02 -6.89 -5.63
N PHE A 47 -10.85 -7.51 -5.86
CA PHE A 47 -10.12 -7.37 -7.10
C PHE A 47 -10.88 -7.95 -8.29
N VAL A 48 -11.43 -9.17 -8.17
CA VAL A 48 -12.17 -9.84 -9.24
C VAL A 48 -13.43 -9.05 -9.61
N THR A 49 -14.11 -8.46 -8.63
CA THR A 49 -15.35 -7.69 -8.88
C THR A 49 -15.09 -6.43 -9.70
N ILE A 50 -13.93 -5.78 -9.52
CA ILE A 50 -13.56 -4.58 -10.27
C ILE A 50 -12.91 -4.98 -11.60
N LEU A 51 -11.88 -5.81 -11.53
CA LEU A 51 -11.03 -6.14 -12.68
C LEU A 51 -11.68 -7.14 -13.64
N GLY A 52 -12.60 -7.99 -13.18
CA GLY A 52 -13.30 -8.96 -14.02
C GLY A 52 -14.10 -8.28 -15.13
N PRO A 53 -15.09 -7.42 -14.79
CA PRO A 53 -15.86 -6.68 -15.78
C PRO A 53 -14.98 -5.78 -16.65
N SER A 54 -14.01 -5.07 -16.06
CA SER A 54 -13.07 -4.24 -16.81
C SER A 54 -12.25 -5.06 -17.81
N GLY A 55 -11.71 -6.19 -17.38
CA GLY A 55 -10.92 -7.09 -18.22
C GLY A 55 -11.73 -7.65 -19.38
N TRP A 56 -13.00 -8.01 -19.14
CA TRP A 56 -13.90 -8.46 -20.20
C TRP A 56 -14.12 -7.36 -21.24
N ILE A 57 -14.47 -6.14 -20.82
CA ILE A 57 -14.71 -5.01 -21.74
C ILE A 57 -13.45 -4.71 -22.56
N LEU A 58 -12.29 -4.65 -21.91
CA LEU A 58 -11.02 -4.33 -22.58
C LEU A 58 -10.59 -5.43 -23.56
N ALA A 59 -10.86 -6.71 -23.25
CA ALA A 59 -10.54 -7.82 -24.14
C ALA A 59 -11.35 -7.80 -25.44
N HIS A 60 -12.56 -7.24 -25.43
CA HIS A 60 -13.47 -7.22 -26.57
C HIS A 60 -13.45 -5.90 -27.35
N LEU A 61 -12.46 -5.03 -27.13
CA LEU A 61 -12.40 -3.74 -27.82
C LEU A 61 -12.33 -3.87 -29.35
N GLU A 62 -11.63 -4.89 -29.86
CA GLU A 62 -11.57 -5.14 -31.31
C GLU A 62 -12.90 -5.63 -31.87
N ASP A 63 -13.61 -6.48 -31.14
CA ASP A 63 -14.95 -6.94 -31.52
C ASP A 63 -15.95 -5.79 -31.58
N TYR A 64 -15.84 -4.82 -30.66
CA TYR A 64 -16.67 -3.62 -30.66
C TYR A 64 -16.38 -2.70 -31.85
N LYS A 65 -15.11 -2.63 -32.31
CA LYS A 65 -14.70 -1.80 -33.45
C LYS A 65 -15.14 -2.36 -34.79
N HIS A 66 -15.14 -3.69 -34.93
CA HIS A 66 -15.44 -4.38 -36.19
C HIS A 66 -16.86 -4.94 -36.26
N LYS A 67 -17.74 -4.50 -35.35
CA LYS A 67 -19.14 -4.89 -35.35
C LYS A 67 -19.80 -4.41 -36.65
N LYS A 68 -20.04 -5.35 -37.56
CA LYS A 68 -20.84 -5.10 -38.78
C LYS A 68 -22.30 -4.95 -38.36
N GLU A 69 -22.92 -3.86 -38.76
CA GLU A 69 -24.38 -3.67 -38.69
C GLU A 69 -25.11 -4.67 -39.60
#